data_AF-A0A432IDL6-F1
#
_entry.id   AF-A0A432IDL6-F1
#
_cell.length_a   1.000
_cell.length_b   1.000
_cell.length_c   1.000
_cell.angle_alpha   90.00
_cell.angle_beta   90.00
_cell.angle_gamma   90.00
#
_symmetry.space_group_name_H-M   'P 1'
#
loop_
_entity.id
_entity.type
_entity.pdbx_description
1 polymer ?
#
loop_
_entity_poly.entity_id
_entity_poly.type
_entity_poly.pdbx_seq_one_letter_code
_entity_poly.pdbx_strand_id
1 'polypeptide(L)'
;GDFVISFYNPKSFSRTTQIVEARDIMLRHKSKDTPVAIIRNAKRDGEEYDITTLENMLDYEINMFTVVIVGNSKTYVKKGKMITPRGYKL
;
A
#
# COMPACT_ATOMS: atom_id res chain seq x y z
N GLY A 1 10.25 -9.75 -9.00
CA GLY A 1 10.48 -10.44 -7.72
C GLY A 1 9.34 -10.15 -6.76
N ASP A 2 9.19 -10.94 -5.70
CA ASP A 2 8.12 -10.77 -4.69
C ASP A 2 8.49 -9.70 -3.63
N PHE A 3 8.58 -8.46 -4.08
CA PHE A 3 8.97 -7.33 -3.24
C PHE A 3 7.76 -6.72 -2.51
N VAL A 4 8.05 -6.19 -1.32
CA VAL A 4 7.25 -5.12 -0.72
C VAL A 4 7.59 -3.83 -1.45
N ILE A 5 6.58 -3.02 -1.76
CA ILE A 5 6.72 -1.81 -2.57
C ILE A 5 6.24 -0.62 -1.75
N SER A 6 6.98 0.48 -1.75
CA SER A 6 6.57 1.75 -1.13
C SER A 6 6.51 2.84 -2.19
N PHE A 7 5.34 3.43 -2.39
CA PHE A 7 5.15 4.57 -3.29
C PHE A 7 5.29 5.88 -2.53
N TYR A 8 6.16 6.74 -3.05
CA TYR A 8 6.31 8.13 -2.65
C TYR A 8 5.70 9.03 -3.72
N ASN A 9 5.09 10.13 -3.29
CA ASN A 9 4.33 11.04 -4.16
C ASN A 9 3.32 10.30 -5.06
N PRO A 10 2.48 9.40 -4.50
CA PRO A 10 1.63 8.51 -5.29
C PRO A 10 0.59 9.27 -6.12
N LYS A 11 0.14 10.44 -5.66
CA LYS A 11 -0.82 11.28 -6.36
C LYS A 11 -0.57 12.76 -6.09
N SER A 12 -0.66 13.58 -7.13
CA SER A 12 -0.65 15.05 -7.02
C SER A 12 -1.69 15.65 -7.97
N PHE A 13 -1.88 16.97 -7.94
CA PHE A 13 -2.86 17.65 -8.80
C PHE A 13 -2.69 17.32 -10.29
N SER A 14 -1.44 17.32 -10.78
CA SER A 14 -1.12 17.00 -12.19
C SER A 14 -0.85 15.52 -12.48
N ARG A 15 -0.78 14.65 -11.45
CA ARG A 15 -0.39 13.23 -11.58
C ARG A 15 -1.40 12.38 -10.85
N THR A 16 -2.47 12.04 -11.55
CA THR A 16 -3.64 11.37 -10.98
C THR A 16 -3.81 9.93 -11.47
N THR A 17 -3.24 9.58 -12.63
CA THR A 17 -3.43 8.25 -13.25
C THR A 17 -2.38 7.23 -12.84
N GLN A 18 -1.17 7.66 -12.48
CA GLN A 18 -0.02 6.77 -12.28
C GLN A 18 -0.24 5.76 -11.16
N ILE A 19 -0.92 6.13 -10.08
CA ILE A 19 -1.24 5.19 -8.99
C ILE A 19 -2.27 4.13 -9.43
N VAL A 20 -3.19 4.50 -10.33
CA VAL A 20 -4.18 3.59 -10.93
C VAL A 20 -3.45 2.59 -11.82
N GLU A 21 -2.62 3.09 -12.73
CA GLU A 21 -1.80 2.28 -13.63
C GLU A 21 -0.86 1.35 -12.84
N ALA A 22 -0.23 1.85 -11.78
CA ALA A 22 0.62 1.04 -10.91
C ALA A 22 -0.17 -0.10 -10.25
N ARG A 23 -1.38 0.16 -9.73
CA ARG A 23 -2.26 -0.89 -9.20
C ARG A 23 -2.58 -1.93 -10.27
N ASP A 24 -2.99 -1.49 -11.45
CA ASP A 24 -3.40 -2.38 -12.54
C ASP A 24 -2.24 -3.26 -13.02
N ILE A 25 -1.03 -2.70 -13.10
CA ILE A 25 0.19 -3.46 -13.38
C ILE A 25 0.45 -4.48 -12.28
N MET A 26 0.35 -4.09 -11.01
CA MET A 26 0.57 -5.00 -9.87
C MET A 26 -0.45 -6.13 -9.82
N LEU A 27 -1.73 -5.89 -10.14
CA LEU A 27 -2.78 -6.90 -10.18
C LEU A 27 -2.52 -8.02 -11.19
N ARG A 28 -1.66 -7.79 -12.20
CA ARG A 28 -1.21 -8.85 -13.12
C ARG A 28 -0.20 -9.82 -12.49
N HIS A 29 0.36 -9.48 -11.34
CA HIS A 29 1.48 -10.21 -10.72
C HIS A 29 1.29 -10.53 -9.23
N LYS A 30 0.36 -9.85 -8.54
CA LYS A 30 0.07 -10.00 -7.11
C LYS A 30 -1.40 -10.38 -6.90
N SER A 31 -1.69 -11.07 -5.80
CA SER A 31 -3.08 -11.33 -5.40
C SER A 31 -3.82 -10.01 -5.18
N LYS A 32 -5.09 -9.95 -5.59
CA LYS A 32 -5.99 -8.83 -5.31
C LYS A 32 -6.16 -8.56 -3.81
N ASP A 33 -6.02 -9.61 -2.99
CA ASP A 33 -6.10 -9.57 -1.53
C ASP A 33 -4.77 -9.17 -0.86
N THR A 34 -3.72 -8.87 -1.64
CA THR A 34 -2.42 -8.44 -1.09
C THR A 34 -2.63 -7.22 -0.20
N PRO A 35 -2.20 -7.24 1.07
CA PRO A 35 -2.42 -6.10 1.96
C PRO A 35 -1.74 -4.84 1.45
N VAL A 36 -2.43 -3.71 1.61
CA VAL A 36 -1.94 -2.37 1.30
C VAL A 36 -2.18 -1.46 2.49
N ALA A 37 -1.16 -0.74 2.93
CA ALA A 37 -1.29 0.33 3.91
C ALA A 37 -1.25 1.68 3.20
N ILE A 38 -2.19 2.56 3.55
CA ILE A 38 -2.29 3.93 3.06
C ILE A 38 -2.12 4.83 4.27
N ILE A 39 -0.98 5.51 4.36
CA ILE A 39 -0.61 6.34 5.51
C ILE A 39 -0.62 7.80 5.08
N ARG A 40 -1.47 8.61 5.71
CA ARG A 40 -1.61 10.05 5.45
C ARG A 40 -0.99 10.82 6.61
N ASN A 41 -0.28 11.91 6.29
CA ASN A 41 0.35 12.79 7.28
C ASN A 41 1.28 12.06 8.28
N ALA A 42 2.00 11.03 7.83
CA ALA A 42 2.91 10.27 8.69
C ALA A 42 3.89 11.20 9.44
N LYS A 43 3.96 11.02 10.77
CA LYS A 43 4.74 11.79 11.74
C LYS A 43 4.41 13.29 11.79
N ARG A 44 3.19 13.66 11.42
CA ARG A 44 2.68 15.04 11.47
C ARG A 44 1.35 15.06 12.22
N ASP A 45 0.86 16.27 12.48
CA ASP A 45 -0.49 16.44 12.98
C ASP A 45 -1.53 15.89 11.99
N GLY A 46 -2.57 15.24 12.51
CA GLY A 46 -3.55 14.52 11.68
C GLY A 46 -3.02 13.25 11.01
N GLU A 47 -2.02 12.56 11.59
CA GLU A 47 -1.59 11.23 11.15
C GLU A 47 -2.77 10.25 11.22
N GLU A 48 -3.03 9.57 10.10
CA GLU A 48 -4.04 8.52 10.01
C GLU A 48 -3.59 7.45 9.02
N TYR A 49 -4.15 6.26 9.13
CA TYR A 49 -3.85 5.18 8.21
C TYR A 49 -5.04 4.25 8.01
N ASP A 50 -5.10 3.67 6.82
CA ASP A 50 -5.98 2.56 6.48
C ASP A 50 -5.15 1.36 6.08
N ILE A 51 -5.64 0.17 6.44
CA ILE A 51 -5.16 -1.10 5.90
C ILE A 51 -6.29 -1.68 5.05
N THR A 52 -5.98 -1.91 3.79
CA THR A 52 -6.89 -2.39 2.76
C THR A 52 -6.18 -3.46 1.91
N THR A 53 -6.73 -3.76 0.74
CA THR A 53 -6.18 -4.70 -0.23
C THR A 53 -5.74 -3.99 -1.51
N LEU A 54 -4.96 -4.68 -2.34
CA LEU A 54 -4.54 -4.18 -3.65
C LEU A 54 -5.72 -3.87 -4.57
N GLU A 55 -6.81 -4.63 -4.45
CA GLU A 55 -8.07 -4.39 -5.17
C GLU A 55 -8.70 -3.04 -4.77
N ASN A 56 -8.83 -2.80 -3.47
CA ASN A 56 -9.65 -1.72 -2.90
C ASN A 56 -8.83 -0.47 -2.53
N MET A 57 -7.52 -0.44 -2.77
CA MET A 57 -6.66 0.67 -2.33
C MET A 57 -7.03 2.04 -2.91
N LEU A 58 -7.72 2.08 -4.06
CA LEU A 58 -8.12 3.34 -4.68
C LEU A 58 -9.45 3.90 -4.16
N ASP A 59 -10.16 3.16 -3.31
CA ASP A 59 -11.37 3.62 -2.64
C ASP A 59 -11.06 4.58 -1.48
N TYR A 60 -9.78 4.69 -1.13
CA TYR A 60 -9.27 5.52 -0.05
C TYR A 60 -8.59 6.76 -0.59
N GLU A 61 -8.58 7.83 0.22
CA GLU A 61 -7.90 9.06 -0.16
C GLU A 61 -6.38 8.83 -0.26
N ILE A 62 -5.83 9.18 -1.42
CA ILE A 62 -4.39 9.20 -1.71
C ILE A 62 -4.06 10.58 -2.29
N ASN A 63 -3.15 11.30 -1.65
CA ASN A 63 -2.72 12.63 -2.04
C ASN A 63 -1.19 12.80 -1.90
N MET A 64 -0.69 14.03 -2.00
CA MET A 64 0.75 14.31 -1.96
C MET A 64 1.41 14.10 -0.59
N PHE A 65 0.61 13.98 0.47
CA PHE A 65 1.05 13.69 1.84
C PHE A 65 0.81 12.24 2.24
N THR A 66 0.57 11.37 1.24
CA THR A 66 0.33 9.94 1.44
C THR A 66 1.56 9.11 1.09
N VAL A 67 1.85 8.10 1.89
CA VAL A 67 2.72 6.98 1.54
C VAL A 67 1.87 5.73 1.41
N VAL A 68 2.07 4.98 0.32
CA VAL A 68 1.35 3.72 0.08
C VAL A 68 2.36 2.58 0.14
N ILE A 69 2.11 1.59 1.00
CA ILE A 69 2.93 0.39 1.13
C ILE A 69 2.13 -0.81 0.67
N VAL A 70 2.60 -1.48 -0.39
CA VAL A 70 2.01 -2.71 -0.93
C VAL A 70 2.83 -3.90 -0.46
N GLY A 71 2.15 -4.88 0.14
CA GLY A 71 2.76 -6.10 0.65
C GLY A 71 3.32 -7.00 -0.44
N ASN A 72 4.02 -8.04 0.01
CA ASN A 72 4.44 -9.15 -0.84
C ASN A 72 3.56 -10.38 -0.57
N SER A 73 3.85 -11.51 -1.22
CA SER A 73 3.01 -12.71 -1.12
C SER A 73 2.97 -13.34 0.28
N LYS A 74 3.83 -12.90 1.20
CA LYS A 74 3.87 -13.37 2.60
C LYS A 74 3.31 -12.34 3.58
N THR A 75 2.96 -11.14 3.12
CA THR A 75 2.39 -10.11 3.98
C THR A 75 0.96 -10.45 4.35
N TYR A 76 0.62 -10.31 5.63
CA TYR A 76 -0.74 -10.50 6.15
C TYR A 76 -1.09 -9.42 7.18
N VAL A 77 -2.37 -9.32 7.53
CA VAL A 77 -2.87 -8.39 8.56
C VAL A 77 -3.19 -9.16 9.83
N LYS A 78 -2.71 -8.69 10.98
CA LYS A 78 -3.04 -9.25 12.29
C LYS A 78 -3.11 -8.14 13.33
N LYS A 79 -4.23 -8.09 14.07
CA LYS A 79 -4.49 -7.08 15.11
C LYS A 79 -4.27 -5.64 14.60
N GLY A 80 -4.82 -5.33 13.42
CA GLY A 80 -4.70 -4.00 12.80
C GLY A 80 -3.29 -3.64 12.33
N LYS A 81 -2.38 -4.61 12.21
CA LYS A 81 -1.01 -4.39 11.73
C LYS A 81 -0.73 -5.21 10.48
N MET A 82 -0.07 -4.60 9.51
CA MET A 82 0.47 -5.27 8.34
C MET A 82 1.84 -5.87 8.68
N ILE A 83 1.98 -7.19 8.52
CA ILE A 83 3.14 -7.96 8.97
C ILE A 83 3.68 -8.79 7.81
N THR A 84 4.96 -8.64 7.52
CA THR A 84 5.69 -9.55 6.64
C THR A 84 6.66 -10.38 7.50
N PRO A 85 6.47 -11.71 7.59
CA PRO A 85 7.38 -12.57 8.32
C PRO A 85 8.82 -12.42 7.85
N ARG A 86 9.72 -12.34 8.82
CA ARG A 86 11.14 -12.59 8.54
C ARG A 86 11.30 -14.08 8.27
N GLY A 87 12.11 -14.44 7.27
CA GLY A 87 12.28 -15.83 6.81
C GLY A 87 13.01 -16.77 7.79
N TYR A 88 13.10 -16.41 9.07
CA TYR A 88 13.64 -17.30 10.07
C TYR A 88 12.64 -18.44 10.30
N LYS A 89 13.07 -19.66 10.04
CA LYS A 89 12.44 -20.83 10.66
C LYS A 89 12.75 -20.70 12.15
N LEU A 90 11.73 -20.56 12.99
CA LEU A 90 11.86 -20.81 14.43
C LEU A 90 12.16 -22.30 14.64
#